data_AF-A0A821UVX7-F1
#
_entry.id   AF-A0A821UVX7-F1
#
_cell.length_a   1.000
_cell.length_b   1.000
_cell.length_c   1.000
_cell.angle_alpha   90.00
_cell.angle_beta   90.00
_cell.angle_gamma   90.00
#
_symmetry.space_group_name_H-M   'P 1'
#
loop_
_entity.id
_entity.type
_entity.pdbx_description
1 polymer ?
#
loop_
_entity_poly.entity_id
_entity_poly.type
_entity_poly.pdbx_seq_one_letter_code
_entity_poly.pdbx_strand_id
1 'polypeptide(L)'
;MASQRLPLHLCNSIKQFLQKIKAKTNFSSLKLELKLDWQGRIILVLLIVLLFSVTSSGNSFGRNSMLRTRIIGTRYGKLQGVILPMDQHKYLKPVEAYLGVPYATPPTGSNRFAPTRAPAPWDDVKTVDQMGPVCPQRLPDIDNETLALERMPKGRLEYLRRLLPRLKNQSEDCLYMNIYTPVQG
;
A
#
# COMPACT_ATOMS: atom_id res chain seq x y z
N MET A 1 45.29 -32.65 -9.15
CA MET A 1 44.23 -33.35 -9.92
C MET A 1 43.54 -32.35 -10.83
N ALA A 2 43.69 -32.58 -12.14
CA ALA A 2 43.00 -32.03 -13.31
C ALA A 2 42.35 -30.62 -13.25
N SER A 3 43.11 -29.63 -13.72
CA SER A 3 42.59 -28.40 -14.34
C SER A 3 42.16 -28.72 -15.78
N GLN A 4 40.85 -28.72 -16.06
CA GLN A 4 40.32 -28.97 -17.40
C GLN A 4 40.53 -27.73 -18.28
N ARG A 5 41.55 -27.78 -19.16
CA ARG A 5 41.73 -26.85 -20.27
C ARG A 5 40.71 -27.18 -21.37
N LEU A 6 39.86 -26.21 -21.73
CA LEU A 6 39.01 -26.32 -22.92
C LEU A 6 39.88 -26.41 -24.19
N PRO A 7 39.49 -27.25 -25.16
CA PRO A 7 40.27 -27.50 -26.37
C PRO A 7 40.30 -26.29 -27.32
N LEU A 8 41.50 -25.92 -27.76
CA LEU A 8 41.84 -24.82 -28.69
C LEU A 8 41.07 -24.85 -30.03
N HIS A 9 40.39 -25.95 -30.35
CA HIS A 9 39.61 -26.11 -31.58
C HIS A 9 38.26 -25.35 -31.56
N LEU A 10 37.69 -25.04 -30.38
CA LEU A 10 36.43 -24.29 -30.29
C LEU A 10 36.62 -22.78 -30.50
N CYS A 11 37.81 -22.26 -30.21
CA CYS A 11 38.08 -20.81 -30.23
C CYS A 11 38.32 -20.27 -31.66
N ASN A 12 38.84 -21.12 -32.57
CA ASN A 12 39.05 -20.73 -33.98
C ASN A 12 37.75 -20.75 -34.81
N SER A 13 36.77 -21.57 -34.43
CA SER A 13 35.48 -21.62 -35.13
C SER A 13 34.62 -20.38 -34.83
N ILE A 14 34.67 -19.87 -33.59
CA ILE A 14 33.99 -18.62 -33.19
C ILE A 14 34.63 -17.40 -33.87
N LYS A 15 35.96 -17.36 -34.02
CA LYS A 15 36.64 -16.27 -34.74
C LYS A 15 36.30 -16.23 -36.24
N GLN A 16 36.17 -17.39 -36.90
CA GLN A 16 35.71 -17.44 -38.29
C GLN A 16 34.23 -17.07 -38.43
N PHE A 17 33.38 -17.40 -37.46
CA PHE A 17 31.97 -17.00 -37.46
C PHE A 17 31.81 -15.48 -37.25
N LEU A 18 32.58 -14.90 -36.33
CA LEU A 18 32.57 -13.45 -36.07
C LEU A 18 33.18 -12.64 -37.22
N GLN A 19 34.18 -13.16 -37.96
CA GLN A 19 34.67 -12.52 -39.19
C GLN A 19 33.66 -12.59 -40.34
N LYS A 20 32.88 -13.68 -40.45
CA LYS A 20 31.79 -13.79 -41.45
C LYS A 20 30.63 -12.83 -41.17
N ILE A 21 30.33 -12.57 -39.89
CA ILE A 21 29.35 -11.54 -39.49
C ILE A 21 29.89 -10.13 -39.79
N LYS A 22 31.20 -9.88 -39.58
CA LYS A 22 31.82 -8.57 -39.82
C LYS A 22 32.02 -8.22 -41.31
N ALA A 23 31.95 -9.20 -42.22
CA ALA A 23 32.13 -9.01 -43.66
C ALA A 23 30.83 -8.97 -44.48
N LYS A 24 29.64 -9.11 -43.86
CA LYS A 24 28.35 -9.11 -44.58
C LYS A 24 27.26 -8.25 -43.96
N THR A 25 27.62 -7.08 -43.46
CA THR A 25 26.66 -5.97 -43.31
C THR A 25 27.37 -4.68 -43.69
N ASN A 26 27.51 -4.47 -45.00
CA ASN A 26 27.65 -3.14 -45.57
C ASN A 26 26.44 -2.34 -45.09
N PHE A 27 26.68 -1.46 -44.12
CA PHE A 27 25.74 -0.50 -43.59
C PHE A 27 25.57 0.62 -44.62
N SER A 28 24.96 0.29 -45.75
CA SER A 28 24.41 1.25 -46.69
C SER A 28 22.94 1.40 -46.36
N SER A 29 22.62 2.45 -45.60
CA SER A 29 21.37 3.22 -45.65
C SER A 29 20.24 2.55 -46.45
N LEU A 30 19.44 1.71 -45.77
CA LEU A 30 18.05 1.48 -46.16
C LEU A 30 17.20 2.42 -45.31
N LYS A 31 17.16 3.68 -45.75
CA LYS A 31 16.11 4.62 -45.36
C LYS A 31 14.79 4.06 -45.89
N LEU A 32 14.10 3.27 -45.05
CA LEU A 32 12.66 3.08 -45.22
C LEU A 32 12.00 4.38 -44.75
N GLU A 33 12.04 5.43 -45.58
CA GLU A 33 11.25 6.62 -45.31
C GLU A 33 9.78 6.27 -45.54
N LEU A 34 9.16 5.79 -44.48
CA LEU A 34 7.71 5.76 -44.33
C LEU A 34 7.25 7.22 -44.40
N LYS A 35 6.88 7.66 -45.61
CA LYS A 35 6.23 8.94 -45.92
C LYS A 35 4.82 8.92 -45.30
N LEU A 36 4.75 8.96 -43.98
CA LEU A 36 3.50 9.28 -43.31
C LEU A 36 3.27 10.77 -43.45
N ASP A 37 2.11 11.10 -44.02
CA ASP A 37 1.55 12.44 -44.01
C ASP A 37 1.41 12.96 -42.57
N TRP A 38 1.20 14.26 -42.39
CA TRP A 38 1.17 14.90 -41.06
C TRP A 38 0.16 14.23 -40.12
N GLN A 39 -0.99 13.80 -40.67
CA GLN A 39 -1.99 13.00 -39.96
C GLN A 39 -1.49 11.62 -39.54
N GLY A 40 -0.70 10.95 -40.39
CA GLY A 40 -0.13 9.64 -40.08
C GLY A 40 0.92 9.70 -38.97
N ARG A 41 1.71 10.77 -38.89
CA ARG A 41 2.67 10.99 -37.80
C ARG A 41 1.97 11.20 -36.47
N ILE A 42 0.84 11.92 -36.46
CA ILE A 42 0.01 12.10 -35.26
C ILE A 42 -0.56 10.76 -34.80
N ILE A 43 -1.10 9.96 -35.72
CA ILE A 43 -1.65 8.63 -35.40
C ILE A 43 -0.57 7.70 -34.85
N LEU A 44 0.64 7.72 -35.42
CA LEU A 44 1.77 6.91 -34.94
C LEU A 44 2.20 7.33 -33.52
N VAL A 45 2.26 8.64 -33.24
CA VAL A 45 2.57 9.14 -31.89
C VAL A 45 1.47 8.77 -30.91
N LEU A 46 0.20 8.89 -31.30
CA LEU A 46 -0.93 8.46 -30.47
C LEU A 46 -0.88 6.96 -30.17
N LEU A 47 -0.56 6.11 -31.16
CA LEU A 47 -0.41 4.67 -30.97
C LEU A 47 0.77 4.32 -30.05
N ILE A 48 1.90 5.03 -30.17
CA ILE A 48 3.05 4.84 -29.28
C ILE A 48 2.70 5.27 -27.85
N VAL A 49 1.98 6.38 -27.65
CA VAL A 49 1.50 6.83 -26.34
C VAL A 49 0.49 5.83 -25.75
N LEU A 50 -0.40 5.27 -26.57
CA LEU A 50 -1.35 4.24 -26.15
C LEU A 50 -0.63 2.94 -25.74
N LEU A 51 0.40 2.52 -26.48
CA LEU A 51 1.25 1.38 -26.14
C LEU A 51 2.06 1.61 -24.85
N PHE A 52 2.56 2.83 -24.61
CA PHE A 52 3.22 3.21 -23.35
C PHE A 52 2.24 3.24 -22.15
N SER A 53 0.98 3.59 -22.41
CA SER A 53 -0.09 3.59 -21.40
C SER A 53 -0.51 2.17 -21.03
N VAL A 54 -0.47 1.22 -21.98
CA VAL A 54 -0.78 -0.20 -21.74
C VAL A 54 0.39 -0.94 -21.08
N THR A 55 1.64 -0.52 -21.27
CA THR A 55 2.84 -1.17 -20.69
C THR A 55 3.28 -0.62 -19.33
N SER A 56 2.63 0.43 -18.82
CA SER A 56 2.92 0.99 -17.48
C SER A 56 2.07 0.39 -16.34
N SER A 57 1.40 -0.74 -16.59
CA SER A 57 0.72 -1.54 -15.55
C SER A 57 1.60 -2.73 -15.13
N GLY A 58 2.71 -2.44 -14.45
CA GLY A 58 3.66 -3.52 -14.12
C GLY A 58 4.79 -3.17 -13.16
N ASN A 59 4.62 -2.16 -12.28
CA ASN A 59 5.52 -2.00 -11.13
C ASN A 59 4.70 -1.89 -9.85
N SER A 60 4.15 -3.04 -9.43
CA SER A 60 3.76 -3.28 -8.05
C SER A 60 5.03 -3.48 -7.20
N PHE A 61 5.87 -2.44 -7.10
CA PHE A 61 7.07 -2.46 -6.27
C PHE A 61 6.66 -2.32 -4.81
N GLY A 62 6.54 -3.47 -4.15
CA GLY A 62 6.39 -3.61 -2.70
C GLY A 62 4.99 -3.31 -2.16
N ARG A 63 4.09 -4.31 -2.20
CA ARG A 63 3.20 -4.46 -1.03
C ARG A 63 4.15 -4.64 0.15
N ASN A 64 4.26 -3.62 1.01
CA ASN A 64 4.77 -3.83 2.37
C ASN A 64 3.90 -4.97 2.94
N SER A 65 4.44 -6.19 2.96
CA SER A 65 3.74 -7.32 3.53
C SER A 65 3.67 -7.03 5.03
N MET A 66 2.52 -6.53 5.46
CA MET A 66 2.32 -6.17 6.84
C MET A 66 2.52 -7.43 7.66
N LEU A 67 3.58 -7.44 8.48
CA LEU A 67 3.89 -8.57 9.35
C LEU A 67 2.68 -8.83 10.23
N ARG A 68 2.21 -10.07 10.28
CA ARG A 68 1.04 -10.46 11.05
C ARG A 68 1.46 -10.95 12.42
N THR A 69 0.64 -10.68 13.44
CA THR A 69 0.85 -11.25 14.76
C THR A 69 0.54 -12.75 14.74
N ARG A 70 0.93 -13.44 15.81
CA ARG A 70 0.30 -14.73 16.14
C ARG A 70 -1.20 -14.55 16.32
N ILE A 71 -1.94 -15.63 16.09
CA ILE A 71 -3.37 -15.67 16.40
C ILE A 71 -3.53 -15.75 17.91
N ILE A 72 -4.30 -14.85 18.50
CA ILE A 72 -4.62 -14.84 19.92
C ILE A 72 -6.08 -15.22 20.15
N GLY A 73 -6.33 -16.08 21.14
CA GLY A 73 -7.68 -16.44 21.57
C GLY A 73 -8.23 -15.43 22.57
N THR A 74 -9.47 -14.99 22.36
CA THR A 74 -10.25 -14.22 23.34
C THR A 74 -11.49 -15.01 23.74
N ARG A 75 -12.22 -14.51 24.76
CA ARG A 75 -13.51 -15.10 25.17
C ARG A 75 -14.59 -15.05 24.09
N TYR A 76 -14.42 -14.24 23.05
CA TYR A 76 -15.39 -14.06 21.96
C TYR A 76 -14.95 -14.67 20.63
N GLY A 77 -13.70 -15.10 20.51
CA GLY A 77 -13.17 -15.61 19.25
C GLY A 77 -11.69 -15.30 19.07
N LYS A 78 -11.14 -15.72 17.93
CA LYS A 78 -9.72 -15.57 17.61
C LYS A 78 -9.46 -14.26 16.89
N LEU A 79 -8.32 -13.63 17.20
CA LEU A 79 -7.88 -12.36 16.59
C LEU A 79 -6.52 -12.52 15.93
N GLN A 80 -6.31 -11.80 14.84
CA GLN A 80 -5.00 -11.61 14.23
C GLN A 80 -4.78 -10.13 13.92
N GLY A 81 -3.77 -9.55 14.56
CA GLY A 81 -3.37 -8.16 14.36
C GLY A 81 -2.17 -8.04 13.41
N VAL A 82 -1.43 -6.95 13.59
CA VAL A 82 -0.29 -6.57 12.77
C VAL A 82 0.88 -6.14 13.63
N ILE A 83 2.10 -6.43 13.19
CA ILE A 83 3.33 -6.01 13.84
C ILE A 83 3.74 -4.68 13.20
N LEU A 84 3.79 -3.64 14.02
CA LEU A 84 4.28 -2.33 13.66
C LEU A 84 5.79 -2.29 13.92
N PRO A 85 6.62 -2.23 12.86
CA PRO A 85 8.06 -2.06 13.02
C PRO A 85 8.36 -0.67 13.59
N MET A 86 9.39 -0.58 14.42
CA MET A 86 9.87 0.68 14.99
C MET A 86 11.17 1.12 14.32
N ASP A 87 11.25 1.00 12.99
CA ASP A 87 12.49 1.21 12.22
C ASP A 87 13.09 2.61 12.39
N GLN A 88 12.24 3.62 12.58
CA GLN A 88 12.64 5.00 12.84
C GLN A 88 13.24 5.19 14.26
N HIS A 89 13.01 4.24 15.16
CA HIS A 89 13.44 4.28 16.56
C HIS A 89 14.17 2.98 16.91
N LYS A 90 15.44 2.88 16.49
CA LYS A 90 16.29 1.68 16.56
C LYS A 90 16.35 0.98 17.93
N TYR A 91 16.08 1.70 19.03
CA TYR A 91 16.11 1.15 20.40
C TYR A 91 14.76 0.60 20.88
N LEU A 92 13.68 0.83 20.12
CA LEU A 92 12.35 0.36 20.46
C LEU A 92 12.10 -1.01 19.83
N LYS A 93 11.49 -1.90 20.61
CA LYS A 93 11.00 -3.18 20.10
C LYS A 93 9.79 -2.95 19.19
N PRO A 94 9.56 -3.82 18.19
CA PRO A 94 8.31 -3.80 17.44
C PRO A 94 7.10 -3.95 18.36
N VAL A 95 5.95 -3.48 17.89
CA VAL A 95 4.69 -3.50 18.66
C VAL A 95 3.66 -4.31 17.92
N GLU A 96 3.02 -5.26 18.59
CA GLU A 96 1.80 -5.89 18.10
C GLU A 96 0.63 -4.91 18.28
N ALA A 97 -0.06 -4.62 17.19
CA ALA A 97 -1.24 -3.77 17.15
C ALA A 97 -2.46 -4.60 16.74
N TYR A 98 -3.51 -4.52 17.55
CA TYR A 98 -4.82 -5.10 17.27
C TYR A 98 -5.80 -3.92 17.17
N LEU A 99 -6.18 -3.57 15.95
CA LEU A 99 -6.96 -2.37 15.64
C LEU A 99 -8.41 -2.75 15.31
N GLY A 100 -9.36 -1.99 15.86
CA GLY A 100 -10.78 -2.22 15.60
C GLY A 100 -11.34 -3.48 16.27
N VAL A 101 -10.87 -3.83 17.47
CA VAL A 101 -11.39 -4.97 18.24
C VAL A 101 -12.76 -4.60 18.81
N PRO A 102 -13.86 -5.30 18.47
CA PRO A 102 -15.17 -5.00 19.04
C PRO A 102 -15.21 -5.39 20.53
N TYR A 103 -15.71 -4.50 21.37
CA TYR A 103 -15.82 -4.77 22.81
C TYR A 103 -17.25 -4.78 23.34
N ALA A 104 -18.21 -4.39 22.50
CA ALA A 104 -19.64 -4.40 22.82
C ALA A 104 -20.48 -4.63 21.54
N THR A 105 -21.75 -4.98 21.71
CA THR A 105 -22.74 -4.98 20.62
C THR A 105 -22.95 -3.55 20.09
N PRO A 106 -23.13 -3.34 18.77
CA PRO A 106 -23.42 -2.02 18.21
C PRO A 106 -24.65 -1.35 18.88
N PRO A 107 -24.55 -0.08 19.32
CA PRO A 107 -25.62 0.64 20.01
C PRO A 107 -26.62 1.26 19.01
N THR A 108 -26.98 0.51 17.96
CA THR A 108 -27.85 0.95 16.86
C THR A 108 -29.28 0.43 17.03
N GLY A 109 -30.25 1.06 16.37
CA GLY A 109 -31.64 0.62 16.38
C GLY A 109 -32.22 0.54 17.80
N SER A 110 -32.75 -0.63 18.17
CA SER A 110 -33.33 -0.89 19.50
C SER A 110 -32.30 -0.88 20.64
N ASN A 111 -30.99 -0.91 20.34
CA ASN A 111 -29.94 -0.78 21.35
C ASN A 111 -29.59 0.67 21.67
N ARG A 112 -30.14 1.65 20.93
CA ARG A 112 -29.86 3.06 21.20
C ARG A 112 -30.41 3.45 22.57
N PHE A 113 -29.60 4.14 23.37
CA PHE A 113 -29.91 4.54 24.75
C PHE A 113 -30.14 3.37 25.73
N ALA A 114 -29.86 2.13 25.32
CA ALA A 114 -29.83 0.98 26.21
C ALA A 114 -28.39 0.76 26.74
N PRO A 115 -28.23 0.08 27.89
CA PRO A 115 -26.93 -0.38 28.35
C PRO A 115 -26.22 -1.24 27.30
N THR A 116 -24.90 -1.11 27.21
CA THR A 116 -24.09 -1.92 26.29
C THR A 116 -24.09 -3.39 26.71
N ARG A 117 -23.99 -4.27 25.71
CA ARG A 117 -23.93 -5.72 25.90
C ARG A 117 -22.64 -6.28 25.33
N ALA A 118 -22.26 -7.47 25.78
CA ALA A 118 -21.10 -8.18 25.22
C ALA A 118 -21.26 -8.39 23.70
N PRO A 119 -20.15 -8.30 22.92
CA PRO A 119 -20.21 -8.59 21.50
C PRO A 119 -20.60 -10.06 21.28
N ALA A 120 -21.24 -10.33 20.13
CA ALA A 120 -21.48 -11.70 19.71
C ALA A 120 -20.13 -12.41 19.47
N PRO A 121 -19.99 -13.67 19.89
CA PRO A 121 -18.81 -14.44 19.55
C PRO A 121 -18.75 -14.69 18.02
N TRP A 122 -17.55 -14.99 17.52
CA TRP A 122 -17.29 -15.34 16.13
C TRP A 122 -16.40 -16.58 16.04
N ASP A 123 -16.63 -17.42 15.05
CA ASP A 123 -15.97 -18.73 14.94
C ASP A 123 -14.58 -18.65 14.29
N ASP A 124 -14.45 -17.83 13.25
CA ASP A 124 -13.21 -17.71 12.46
C ASP A 124 -12.16 -16.78 13.11
N VAL A 125 -10.99 -16.68 12.48
CA VAL A 125 -9.98 -15.70 12.89
C VAL A 125 -10.36 -14.33 12.35
N LYS A 126 -10.65 -13.38 13.25
CA LYS A 126 -10.94 -12.01 12.88
C LYS A 126 -9.66 -11.19 12.72
N THR A 127 -9.45 -10.68 11.52
CA THR A 127 -8.36 -9.74 11.23
C THR A 127 -8.68 -8.37 11.84
N VAL A 128 -7.77 -7.85 12.67
CA VAL A 128 -7.90 -6.59 13.40
C VAL A 128 -6.69 -5.70 13.09
N ASP A 129 -6.62 -5.25 11.83
CA ASP A 129 -5.50 -4.48 11.28
C ASP A 129 -5.86 -3.04 10.88
N GLN A 130 -7.12 -2.65 11.07
CA GLN A 130 -7.66 -1.35 10.71
C GLN A 130 -8.46 -0.77 11.87
N MET A 131 -8.37 0.54 12.08
CA MET A 131 -9.18 1.22 13.08
C MET A 131 -10.66 1.17 12.67
N GLY A 132 -11.53 0.87 13.63
CA GLY A 132 -12.98 1.02 13.46
C GLY A 132 -13.39 2.48 13.26
N PRO A 133 -14.63 2.74 12.83
CA PRO A 133 -15.17 4.09 12.74
C PRO A 133 -15.22 4.76 14.13
N VAL A 134 -15.08 6.08 14.15
CA VAL A 134 -15.27 6.87 15.38
C VAL A 134 -16.77 7.08 15.61
N CYS A 135 -17.15 7.40 16.85
CA CYS A 135 -18.54 7.69 17.16
C CYS A 135 -19.02 9.01 16.51
N PRO A 136 -20.34 9.14 16.24
CA PRO A 136 -20.87 10.33 15.60
C PRO A 136 -20.64 11.58 16.44
N GLN A 137 -20.06 12.61 15.82
CA GLN A 137 -19.76 13.89 16.46
C GLN A 137 -19.85 15.02 15.44
N ARG A 138 -20.32 16.19 15.90
CA ARG A 138 -20.31 17.41 15.08
C ARG A 138 -18.91 17.99 15.05
N LEU A 139 -18.25 17.87 13.90
CA LEU A 139 -16.91 18.43 13.70
C LEU A 139 -17.00 19.92 13.36
N PRO A 140 -16.05 20.75 13.83
CA PRO A 140 -15.96 22.13 13.41
C PRO A 140 -15.58 22.23 11.93
N ASP A 141 -16.23 23.13 11.19
CA ASP A 141 -15.82 23.49 9.84
C ASP A 141 -14.58 24.39 9.90
N ILE A 142 -13.53 23.96 9.20
CA ILE A 142 -12.25 24.67 9.08
C ILE A 142 -11.83 24.88 7.63
N ASP A 143 -12.75 24.68 6.68
CA ASP A 143 -12.43 24.77 5.25
C ASP A 143 -12.01 26.20 4.87
N ASN A 144 -12.64 27.20 5.50
CA ASN A 144 -12.24 28.60 5.42
C ASN A 144 -11.36 28.99 6.62
N GLU A 145 -10.05 29.11 6.39
CA GLU A 145 -9.08 29.48 7.43
C GLU A 145 -9.34 30.85 8.04
N THR A 146 -9.72 31.85 7.25
CA THR A 146 -9.98 33.21 7.75
C THR A 146 -11.14 33.19 8.74
N LEU A 147 -12.28 32.58 8.37
CA LEU A 147 -13.45 32.44 9.25
C LEU A 147 -13.17 31.53 10.45
N ALA A 148 -12.29 30.54 10.30
CA ALA A 148 -11.88 29.70 11.41
C ALA A 148 -11.05 30.51 12.43
N LEU A 149 -10.09 31.31 11.98
CA LEU A 149 -9.21 32.12 12.83
C LEU A 149 -9.94 33.24 13.56
N GLU A 150 -11.08 33.73 13.04
CA GLU A 150 -11.98 34.62 13.78
C GLU A 150 -12.63 33.93 14.99
N ARG A 151 -12.86 32.61 14.91
CA ARG A 151 -13.57 31.83 15.93
C ARG A 151 -12.65 31.04 16.85
N MET A 152 -11.40 30.79 16.45
CA MET A 152 -10.46 29.99 17.23
C MET A 152 -9.00 30.41 17.09
N PRO A 153 -8.15 30.21 18.12
CA PRO A 153 -6.72 30.48 18.03
C PRO A 153 -6.02 29.60 16.97
N LYS A 154 -4.94 30.12 16.37
CA LYS A 154 -4.14 29.42 15.36
C LYS A 154 -3.68 28.02 15.81
N GLY A 155 -3.25 27.86 17.06
CA GLY A 155 -2.83 26.55 17.58
C GLY A 155 -3.95 25.51 17.61
N ARG A 156 -5.20 25.95 17.89
CA ARG A 156 -6.37 25.08 17.85
C ARG A 156 -6.72 24.68 16.41
N LEU A 157 -6.64 25.61 15.46
CA LEU A 157 -6.84 25.33 14.05
C LEU A 157 -5.83 24.29 13.54
N GLU A 158 -4.55 24.45 13.89
CA GLU A 158 -3.50 23.50 13.48
C GLU A 158 -3.71 22.11 14.10
N TYR A 159 -4.11 22.05 15.37
CA TYR A 159 -4.49 20.80 16.02
C TYR A 159 -5.66 20.11 15.29
N LEU A 160 -6.73 20.86 14.96
CA LEU A 160 -7.88 20.33 14.24
C LEU A 160 -7.51 19.85 12.83
N ARG A 161 -6.65 20.57 12.10
CA ARG A 161 -6.16 20.14 10.78
C ARG A 161 -5.52 18.76 10.81
N ARG A 162 -4.79 18.43 11.88
CA ARG A 162 -4.16 17.11 12.07
C ARG A 162 -5.16 16.04 12.51
N LEU A 163 -6.18 16.43 13.30
CA LEU A 163 -7.14 15.51 13.90
C LEU A 163 -8.29 15.13 12.95
N LEU A 164 -8.88 16.10 12.27
CA LEU A 164 -10.12 15.92 11.49
C LEU A 164 -10.06 14.79 10.44
N PRO A 165 -8.96 14.57 9.70
CA PRO A 165 -8.86 13.43 8.79
C PRO A 165 -9.11 12.08 9.47
N ARG A 166 -8.73 11.93 10.75
CA ARG A 166 -8.93 10.71 11.54
C ARG A 166 -10.36 10.55 12.06
N LEU A 167 -11.16 11.61 12.01
CA LEU A 167 -12.54 11.65 12.50
C LEU A 167 -13.59 11.61 11.37
N LYS A 168 -13.16 11.52 10.10
CA LYS A 168 -14.05 11.51 8.93
C LYS A 168 -14.95 10.28 8.87
N ASN A 169 -14.43 9.10 9.22
CA ASN A 169 -15.18 7.85 9.18
C ASN A 169 -15.98 7.68 10.48
N GLN A 170 -17.23 8.16 10.48
CA GLN A 170 -18.13 8.09 11.64
C GLN A 170 -19.24 7.07 11.42
N SER A 171 -19.62 6.36 12.49
CA SER A 171 -20.75 5.42 12.50
C SER A 171 -21.31 5.32 13.91
N GLU A 172 -22.61 5.06 14.06
CA GLU A 172 -23.19 4.68 15.37
C GLU A 172 -22.65 3.33 15.86
N ASP A 173 -22.28 2.44 14.94
CA ASP A 173 -21.48 1.27 15.27
C ASP A 173 -20.01 1.68 15.44
N CYS A 174 -19.64 2.14 16.63
CA CYS A 174 -18.30 2.66 16.95
C CYS A 174 -17.66 2.04 18.21
N LEU A 175 -18.25 0.98 18.78
CA LEU A 175 -17.77 0.38 20.05
C LEU A 175 -16.60 -0.59 19.81
N TYR A 176 -15.50 -0.01 19.35
CA TYR A 176 -14.24 -0.68 19.04
C TYR A 176 -13.10 -0.13 19.90
N MET A 177 -12.11 -0.97 20.19
CA MET A 177 -10.88 -0.58 20.86
C MET A 177 -9.65 -0.98 20.06
N ASN A 178 -8.54 -0.31 20.35
CA ASN A 178 -7.23 -0.61 19.78
C ASN A 178 -6.28 -1.03 20.90
N ILE A 179 -5.54 -2.11 20.71
CA ILE A 179 -4.62 -2.68 21.69
C ILE A 179 -3.22 -2.65 21.10
N TYR A 180 -2.25 -2.14 21.87
CA TYR A 180 -0.84 -2.08 21.48
C TYR A 180 -0.01 -2.76 22.57
N THR A 181 0.69 -3.83 22.20
CA THR A 181 1.55 -4.58 23.12
C THR A 181 2.94 -4.74 22.53
N PRO A 182 4.02 -4.52 23.29
CA PRO A 182 5.36 -4.82 22.81
C PRO A 182 5.45 -6.29 22.37
N VAL A 183 6.14 -6.57 21.26
CA VAL A 183 6.39 -7.96 20.83
C VAL A 183 7.15 -8.70 21.93
N GLN A 184 6.62 -9.83 22.36
CA GLN A 184 7.30 -10.75 23.26
C GLN A 184 8.27 -11.60 22.43
N GLY A 185 9.56 -11.54 22.79
CA GLY A 185 10.63 -12.33 22.17
C GLY A 185 10.78 -13.70 22.80
#